data_AF-A0A1C4U5A4-F1
#
_entry.id   AF-A0A1C4U5A4-F1
#
_cell.length_a   1.000
_cell.length_b   1.000
_cell.length_c   1.000
_cell.angle_alpha   90.00
_cell.angle_beta   90.00
_cell.angle_gamma   90.00
#
_symmetry.space_group_name_H-M   'P 1'
#
loop_
_entity.id
_entity.type
_entity.pdbx_description
1 polymer ?
#
loop_
_entity_poly.entity_id
_entity_poly.type
_entity_poly.pdbx_seq_one_letter_code
_entity_poly.pdbx_strand_id
1 'polypeptide(L)'
;MVTTTGPGGRDGGELDGFHVGWVPAEAGDLVSDFASEWEDVTFATRVWERPVEAGYQVDLRVHVLRGEQLTTLVRLHEFLAGYHERDSAEWPLAEFARGGDVGLAGGGEAFWLVRPGLAVDVLVDVERFEAEAAIEVAGTVTELPAGR
;
A
#
# COMPACT_ATOMS: atom_id res chain seq x y z
N MET A 1 25.38 -0.11 -13.94
CA MET A 1 24.04 0.51 -13.96
C MET A 1 23.64 0.60 -12.50
N VAL A 2 23.66 1.80 -11.92
CA VAL A 2 23.46 2.02 -10.48
C VAL A 2 21.99 2.39 -10.28
N THR A 3 21.24 1.54 -9.58
CA THR A 3 19.91 1.85 -9.07
C THR A 3 20.10 2.66 -7.79
N THR A 4 19.86 3.96 -7.87
CA THR A 4 19.91 4.83 -6.69
C THR A 4 18.60 4.63 -5.91
N THR A 5 18.63 3.72 -4.94
CA THR A 5 17.70 3.75 -3.79
C THR A 5 17.86 5.12 -3.14
N GLY A 6 16.76 5.84 -2.86
CA GLY A 6 16.81 7.10 -2.12
C GLY A 6 17.62 6.95 -0.82
N PRO A 7 18.25 8.03 -0.31
CA PRO A 7 19.10 7.92 0.87
C PRO A 7 18.30 7.41 2.07
N GLY A 8 18.68 6.24 2.60
CA GLY A 8 18.24 5.74 3.91
C GLY A 8 16.81 5.21 3.98
N GLY A 9 16.56 3.99 3.50
CA GLY A 9 15.36 3.24 3.89
C GLY A 9 15.72 1.81 4.28
N ARG A 10 14.75 1.08 4.81
CA ARG A 10 14.92 -0.29 5.32
C ARG A 10 13.99 -1.27 4.64
N ASP A 11 14.34 -2.55 4.74
CA ASP A 11 13.48 -3.64 4.30
C ASP A 11 12.21 -3.69 5.17
N GLY A 12 11.06 -3.81 4.52
CA GLY A 12 9.75 -3.86 5.16
C GLY A 12 9.26 -5.29 5.46
N GLY A 13 10.00 -6.31 5.05
CA GLY A 13 9.70 -7.72 5.29
C GLY A 13 8.58 -8.29 4.42
N GLU A 14 8.18 -9.51 4.73
CA GLU A 14 7.13 -10.23 4.00
C GLU A 14 5.75 -10.01 4.63
N LEU A 15 4.72 -9.82 3.80
CA LEU A 15 3.31 -9.68 4.17
C LEU A 15 2.45 -10.46 3.16
N ASP A 16 1.77 -11.51 3.62
CA ASP A 16 0.77 -12.26 2.84
C ASP A 16 1.20 -12.66 1.40
N GLY A 17 2.43 -13.15 1.28
CA GLY A 17 3.00 -13.56 -0.02
C GLY A 17 3.58 -12.41 -0.85
N PHE A 18 3.75 -11.23 -0.26
CA PHE A 18 4.46 -10.10 -0.86
C PHE A 18 5.68 -9.72 -0.04
N HIS A 19 6.74 -9.25 -0.69
CA HIS A 19 7.88 -8.61 -0.04
C HIS A 19 7.78 -7.09 -0.20
N VAL A 20 7.85 -6.36 0.90
CA VAL A 20 7.96 -4.89 0.93
C VAL A 20 9.44 -4.52 0.93
N GLY A 21 10.01 -4.26 -0.26
CA GLY A 21 11.45 -4.11 -0.42
C GLY A 21 12.05 -2.82 0.17
N TRP A 22 11.24 -1.78 0.37
CA TRP A 22 11.71 -0.51 0.91
C TRP A 22 10.62 0.22 1.70
N VAL A 23 11.02 0.76 2.84
CA VAL A 23 10.26 1.63 3.74
C VAL A 23 11.14 2.84 4.10
N PRO A 24 10.60 4.08 4.12
CA PRO A 24 11.34 5.26 4.55
C PRO A 24 11.98 5.05 5.94
N ALA A 25 13.25 5.43 6.14
CA ALA A 25 13.89 5.24 7.44
C ALA A 25 13.24 6.07 8.56
N GLU A 26 12.55 7.14 8.20
CA GLU A 26 11.82 7.97 9.14
C GLU A 26 10.54 7.29 9.63
N ALA A 27 9.95 6.35 8.89
CA ALA A 27 8.73 5.65 9.31
C ALA A 27 8.94 4.93 10.65
N GLY A 28 7.92 4.97 11.52
CA GLY A 28 7.98 4.50 12.89
C GLY A 28 8.51 3.06 13.05
N ASP A 29 9.23 2.82 14.14
CA ASP A 29 9.89 1.54 14.43
C ASP A 29 8.96 0.46 14.98
N LEU A 30 7.74 0.81 15.36
CA LEU A 30 6.75 -0.16 15.83
C LEU A 30 6.02 -0.71 14.61
N VAL A 31 6.12 -2.02 14.41
CA VAL A 31 5.53 -2.72 13.27
C VAL A 31 4.51 -3.71 13.77
N SER A 32 3.29 -3.60 13.26
CA SER A 32 2.15 -4.43 13.67
C SER A 32 1.44 -5.01 12.46
N ASP A 33 1.14 -6.30 12.52
CA ASP A 33 0.38 -7.02 11.50
C ASP A 33 -0.99 -7.44 12.04
N PHE A 34 -2.03 -7.29 11.23
CA PHE A 34 -3.37 -7.76 11.57
C PHE A 34 -4.19 -8.07 10.33
N ALA A 35 -5.22 -8.90 10.52
CA ALA A 35 -6.16 -9.26 9.48
C ALA A 35 -7.55 -8.67 9.80
N SER A 36 -8.25 -8.24 8.75
CA SER A 36 -9.63 -7.76 8.83
C SER A 36 -10.41 -8.13 7.57
N GLU A 37 -11.72 -7.91 7.59
CA GLU A 37 -12.60 -8.16 6.46
C GLU A 37 -13.62 -7.02 6.34
N TRP A 38 -13.89 -6.61 5.11
CA TRP A 38 -14.94 -5.62 4.79
C TRP A 38 -15.51 -5.94 3.41
N GLU A 39 -16.85 -6.02 3.31
CA GLU A 39 -17.58 -6.39 2.08
C GLU A 39 -16.96 -7.60 1.35
N ASP A 40 -16.78 -8.72 2.04
CA ASP A 40 -16.23 -9.99 1.51
C ASP A 40 -14.79 -9.88 0.94
N VAL A 41 -14.08 -8.78 1.21
CA VAL A 41 -12.65 -8.62 0.93
C VAL A 41 -11.87 -8.74 2.22
N THR A 42 -10.93 -9.67 2.23
CA THR A 42 -9.98 -9.84 3.33
C THR A 42 -8.76 -8.95 3.13
N PHE A 43 -8.27 -8.42 4.24
CA PHE A 43 -7.11 -7.54 4.30
C PHE A 43 -6.06 -8.22 5.16
N ALA A 44 -4.86 -8.42 4.63
CA ALA A 44 -3.66 -8.57 5.44
C ALA A 44 -2.98 -7.20 5.52
N THR A 45 -2.86 -6.66 6.73
CA THR A 45 -2.39 -5.30 6.96
C THR A 45 -1.09 -5.32 7.73
N ARG A 46 -0.12 -4.51 7.29
CA ARG A 46 1.04 -4.10 8.10
C ARG A 46 1.03 -2.58 8.27
N VAL A 47 1.27 -2.12 9.49
CA VAL A 47 1.48 -0.71 9.80
C VAL A 47 2.87 -0.49 10.39
N TRP A 48 3.47 0.65 10.05
CA TRP A 48 4.61 1.22 10.76
C TRP A 48 4.11 2.44 11.52
N GLU A 49 4.26 2.42 12.83
CA GLU A 49 3.71 3.41 13.74
C GLU A 49 4.74 3.88 14.75
N ARG A 50 4.46 5.05 15.33
CA ARG A 50 5.30 5.68 16.34
C ARG A 50 4.46 6.18 17.51
N PRO A 51 5.01 6.20 18.72
CA PRO A 51 4.35 6.83 19.84
C PRO A 51 4.28 8.34 19.63
N VAL A 52 3.12 8.91 19.94
CA VAL A 52 2.85 10.35 20.03
C VAL A 52 2.22 10.65 21.38
N GLU A 53 2.13 11.92 21.78
CA GLU A 53 1.58 12.30 23.09
C GLU A 53 0.19 11.70 23.34
N ALA A 54 -0.64 11.62 22.30
CA ALA A 54 -2.01 11.12 22.37
C ALA A 54 -2.18 9.61 22.08
N GLY A 55 -1.09 8.83 21.93
CA GLY A 55 -1.17 7.40 21.60
C GLY A 55 -0.17 6.98 20.53
N TYR A 56 -0.66 6.41 19.43
CA TYR A 56 0.16 5.98 18.30
C TYR A 56 -0.36 6.62 17.01
N GLN A 57 0.57 6.97 16.12
CA GLN A 57 0.28 7.49 14.80
C GLN A 57 0.90 6.57 13.76
N VAL A 58 0.09 6.16 12.78
CA VAL A 58 0.54 5.32 11.66
C VAL A 58 1.21 6.22 10.63
N ASP A 59 2.46 5.93 10.34
CA ASP A 59 3.27 6.65 9.35
C ASP A 59 3.14 6.04 7.95
N LEU A 60 3.05 4.71 7.89
CA LEU A 60 2.92 3.93 6.66
C LEU A 60 2.01 2.74 6.91
N ARG A 61 1.17 2.41 5.92
CA ARG A 61 0.33 1.22 5.90
C ARG A 61 0.46 0.51 4.56
N VAL A 62 0.50 -0.82 4.59
CA VAL A 62 0.38 -1.68 3.42
C VAL A 62 -0.75 -2.67 3.65
N HIS A 63 -1.64 -2.78 2.68
CA HIS A 63 -2.70 -3.76 2.60
C HIS A 63 -2.46 -4.73 1.45
N VAL A 64 -2.60 -6.02 1.71
CA VAL A 64 -2.83 -7.04 0.67
C VAL A 64 -4.30 -7.43 0.73
N LEU A 65 -4.99 -7.24 -0.39
CA LEU A 65 -6.44 -7.35 -0.51
C LEU A 65 -6.80 -8.61 -1.30
N ARG A 66 -7.68 -9.45 -0.77
CA ARG A 66 -8.19 -10.64 -1.46
C ARG A 66 -9.69 -10.71 -1.41
N GLY A 67 -10.32 -10.77 -2.57
CA GLY A 67 -11.77 -10.98 -2.70
C GLY A 67 -12.22 -11.03 -4.16
N GLU A 68 -13.16 -11.90 -4.48
CA GLU A 68 -13.55 -12.23 -5.85
C GLU A 68 -14.09 -11.03 -6.66
N GLN A 69 -14.58 -10.00 -5.96
CA GLN A 69 -15.09 -8.77 -6.57
C GLN A 69 -14.02 -7.84 -7.15
N LEU A 70 -12.76 -7.98 -6.72
CA LEU A 70 -11.63 -7.17 -7.16
C LEU A 70 -11.15 -7.61 -8.57
N THR A 71 -11.97 -7.37 -9.58
CA THR A 71 -11.77 -7.93 -10.94
C THR A 71 -11.04 -6.99 -11.88
N THR A 72 -11.09 -5.69 -11.64
CA THR A 72 -10.46 -4.66 -12.47
C THR A 72 -9.94 -3.52 -11.59
N LEU A 73 -9.04 -2.69 -12.11
CA LEU A 73 -8.55 -1.49 -11.41
C LEU A 73 -9.69 -0.53 -11.07
N VAL A 74 -10.71 -0.43 -11.92
CA VAL A 74 -11.94 0.35 -11.63
C VAL A 74 -12.69 -0.22 -10.43
N ARG A 75 -12.87 -1.55 -10.36
CA ARG A 75 -13.54 -2.19 -9.22
C ARG A 75 -12.74 -2.04 -7.92
N LEU A 76 -11.42 -2.11 -8.00
CA LEU A 76 -10.55 -1.84 -6.86
C LEU A 76 -10.70 -0.39 -6.38
N HIS A 77 -10.71 0.58 -7.30
CA HIS A 77 -10.92 1.99 -6.98
C HIS A 77 -12.28 2.24 -6.31
N GLU A 78 -13.37 1.71 -6.90
CA GLU A 78 -14.72 1.80 -6.31
C GLU A 78 -14.76 1.20 -4.90
N PHE A 79 -14.13 0.03 -4.72
CA PHE A 79 -14.05 -0.65 -3.43
C PHE A 79 -13.28 0.17 -2.39
N LEU A 80 -12.09 0.66 -2.72
CA LEU A 80 -11.28 1.47 -1.80
C LEU A 80 -11.94 2.81 -1.48
N ALA A 81 -12.64 3.42 -2.44
CA ALA A 81 -13.44 4.61 -2.18
C ALA A 81 -14.53 4.33 -1.14
N GLY A 82 -15.25 3.21 -1.26
CA GLY A 82 -16.21 2.76 -0.25
C GLY A 82 -15.58 2.52 1.12
N TYR A 83 -14.46 1.78 1.16
CA TYR A 83 -13.73 1.48 2.39
C TYR A 83 -13.22 2.75 3.11
N HIS A 84 -12.77 3.75 2.35
CA HIS A 84 -12.28 5.02 2.88
C HIS A 84 -13.37 6.08 3.09
N GLU A 85 -14.65 5.74 2.85
CA GLU A 85 -15.78 6.66 2.91
C GLU A 85 -15.58 7.90 2.00
N ARG A 86 -14.99 7.69 0.82
CA ARG A 86 -14.73 8.72 -0.20
C ARG A 86 -15.67 8.58 -1.40
N ASP A 87 -15.91 9.68 -2.11
CA ASP A 87 -16.55 9.62 -3.42
C ASP A 87 -15.50 9.27 -4.50
N SER A 88 -15.65 8.10 -5.12
CA SER A 88 -14.79 7.65 -6.22
C SER A 88 -14.77 8.60 -7.42
N ALA A 89 -15.84 9.37 -7.66
CA ALA A 89 -15.91 10.31 -8.77
C ALA A 89 -15.12 11.60 -8.51
N GLU A 90 -14.88 11.93 -7.24
CA GLU A 90 -14.19 13.15 -6.81
C GLU A 90 -12.77 12.88 -6.31
N TRP A 91 -12.31 11.64 -6.30
CA TRP A 91 -10.97 11.27 -5.82
C TRP A 91 -9.89 11.53 -6.90
N PRO A 92 -9.03 12.55 -6.73
CA PRO A 92 -8.05 12.92 -7.76
C PRO A 92 -6.88 11.95 -7.79
N LEU A 93 -7.03 10.88 -8.57
CA LEU A 93 -6.00 9.87 -8.79
C LEU A 93 -5.37 10.01 -10.18
N ALA A 94 -4.07 9.77 -10.25
CA ALA A 94 -3.31 9.67 -11.49
C ALA A 94 -2.78 8.26 -11.68
N GLU A 95 -2.64 7.83 -12.94
CA GLU A 95 -1.99 6.57 -13.25
C GLU A 95 -0.49 6.63 -12.96
N PHE A 96 0.05 5.55 -12.41
CA PHE A 96 1.49 5.34 -12.31
C PHE A 96 1.87 3.96 -12.84
N ALA A 97 3.07 3.86 -13.41
CA ALA A 97 3.60 2.60 -13.93
C ALA A 97 4.36 1.84 -12.84
N ARG A 98 4.08 0.54 -12.70
CA ARG A 98 4.77 -0.37 -11.77
C ARG A 98 5.17 -1.64 -12.48
N GLY A 99 6.44 -1.80 -12.82
CA GLY A 99 6.98 -3.10 -13.28
C GLY A 99 6.30 -3.70 -14.52
N GLY A 100 5.57 -2.90 -15.32
CA GLY A 100 4.76 -3.36 -16.45
C GLY A 100 3.24 -3.30 -16.22
N ASP A 101 2.81 -3.16 -14.97
CA ASP A 101 1.42 -2.94 -14.57
C ASP A 101 1.11 -1.45 -14.39
N VAL A 102 -0.19 -1.11 -14.36
CA VAL A 102 -0.70 0.24 -14.09
C VAL A 102 -1.42 0.24 -12.75
N GLY A 103 -1.11 1.22 -11.90
CA GLY A 103 -1.83 1.51 -10.66
C GLY A 103 -2.39 2.94 -10.66
N LEU A 104 -3.13 3.28 -9.61
CA LEU A 104 -3.60 4.64 -9.35
C LEU A 104 -2.94 5.18 -8.08
N ALA A 105 -2.62 6.47 -8.07
CA ALA A 105 -2.04 7.13 -6.90
C ALA A 105 -2.53 8.58 -6.75
N GLY A 106 -2.61 9.05 -5.52
CA GLY A 106 -2.96 10.43 -5.17
C GLY A 106 -3.19 10.59 -3.67
N GLY A 107 -2.89 11.77 -3.13
CA GLY A 107 -3.16 12.10 -1.72
C GLY A 107 -2.43 11.23 -0.70
N GLY A 108 -1.24 10.70 -1.04
CA GLY A 108 -0.47 9.80 -0.17
C GLY A 108 -0.91 8.34 -0.22
N GLU A 109 -1.71 7.96 -1.21
CA GLU A 109 -2.14 6.59 -1.44
C GLU A 109 -1.74 6.11 -2.83
N ALA A 110 -1.35 4.84 -2.94
CA ALA A 110 -1.01 4.18 -4.20
C ALA A 110 -1.47 2.72 -4.17
N PHE A 111 -2.28 2.31 -5.14
CA PHE A 111 -2.83 0.96 -5.22
C PHE A 111 -2.87 0.42 -6.65
N TRP A 112 -2.87 -0.91 -6.77
CA TRP A 112 -2.96 -1.59 -8.06
C TRP A 112 -3.57 -2.98 -7.91
N LEU A 113 -4.07 -3.49 -9.04
CA LEU A 113 -4.53 -4.87 -9.15
C LEU A 113 -3.35 -5.75 -9.60
N VAL A 114 -3.00 -6.76 -8.81
CA VAL A 114 -1.94 -7.74 -9.17
C VAL A 114 -2.50 -8.72 -10.20
N ARG A 115 -3.71 -9.22 -9.95
CA ARG A 115 -4.51 -10.08 -10.83
C ARG A 115 -5.96 -10.08 -10.30
N PRO A 116 -6.97 -10.52 -11.07
CA PRO A 116 -8.32 -10.62 -10.56
C PRO A 116 -8.38 -11.38 -9.22
N GLY A 117 -8.99 -10.75 -8.23
CA GLY A 117 -9.11 -11.24 -6.86
C GLY A 117 -7.96 -10.88 -5.91
N LEU A 118 -6.92 -10.16 -6.37
CA LEU A 118 -5.74 -9.82 -5.59
C LEU A 118 -5.24 -8.41 -5.91
N ALA A 119 -5.19 -7.54 -4.90
CA ALA A 119 -4.70 -6.18 -5.02
C ALA A 119 -3.75 -5.82 -3.85
N VAL A 120 -3.02 -4.72 -4.04
CA VAL A 120 -2.22 -4.10 -2.98
C VAL A 120 -2.56 -2.63 -2.92
N ASP A 121 -2.58 -2.11 -1.70
CA ASP A 121 -2.82 -0.71 -1.39
C ASP A 121 -1.79 -0.23 -0.35
N VAL A 122 -1.28 0.99 -0.54
CA VAL A 122 -0.20 1.59 0.23
C VAL A 122 -0.59 3.01 0.59
N LEU A 123 -0.60 3.34 1.88
CA LEU A 123 -0.91 4.68 2.38
C LEU A 123 0.25 5.21 3.23
N VAL A 124 0.61 6.48 3.04
CA VAL A 124 1.56 7.21 3.87
C VAL A 124 0.88 8.37 4.61
N ASP A 125 1.43 8.74 5.76
CA ASP A 125 1.06 9.96 6.45
C ASP A 125 1.62 11.20 5.72
N VAL A 126 0.76 11.92 5.01
CA VAL A 126 1.14 13.09 4.21
C VAL A 126 1.52 14.32 5.05
N GLU A 127 1.26 14.32 6.35
CA GLU A 127 1.82 15.36 7.23
C GLU A 127 3.33 15.17 7.45
N ARG A 128 3.84 13.98 7.12
CA ARG A 128 5.20 13.55 7.40
C ARG A 128 6.01 13.20 6.16
N PHE A 129 5.35 12.67 5.14
CA PHE A 129 5.96 12.26 3.87
C PHE A 129 5.32 12.99 2.71
N GLU A 130 6.10 13.23 1.66
CA GLU A 130 5.52 13.64 0.37
C GLU A 130 4.62 12.53 -0.18
N ALA A 131 3.57 12.90 -0.92
CA ALA A 131 2.58 11.95 -1.43
C ALA A 131 3.22 10.88 -2.34
N GLU A 132 4.30 11.23 -3.03
CA GLU A 132 5.10 10.36 -3.89
C GLU A 132 5.74 9.19 -3.12
N ALA A 133 5.93 9.31 -1.81
CA ALA A 133 6.49 8.22 -1.00
C ALA A 133 5.61 6.95 -1.06
N ALA A 134 4.29 7.08 -1.22
CA ALA A 134 3.41 5.93 -1.43
C ALA A 134 3.73 5.19 -2.74
N ILE A 135 4.04 5.92 -3.81
CA ILE A 135 4.43 5.36 -5.11
C ILE A 135 5.79 4.67 -4.99
N GLU A 136 6.75 5.28 -4.29
CA GLU A 136 8.06 4.70 -4.07
C GLU A 136 7.97 3.38 -3.31
N VAL A 137 7.22 3.34 -2.20
CA VAL A 137 6.98 2.10 -1.44
C VAL A 137 6.27 1.07 -2.32
N ALA A 138 5.16 1.43 -2.97
CA ALA A 138 4.38 0.56 -3.86
C ALA A 138 5.25 -0.06 -4.97
N GLY A 139 6.20 0.70 -5.52
CA GLY A 139 7.16 0.24 -6.53
C GLY A 139 8.09 -0.87 -6.04
N THR A 140 8.27 -1.01 -4.72
CA THR A 140 9.12 -2.05 -4.11
C THR A 140 8.35 -3.26 -3.59
N VAL A 141 7.01 -3.18 -3.52
CA VAL A 141 6.20 -4.32 -3.10
C VAL A 141 6.14 -5.32 -4.24
N THR A 142 6.58 -6.56 -4.03
CA THR A 142 6.64 -7.59 -5.08
C THR A 142 6.02 -8.90 -4.61
N GLU A 143 5.28 -9.60 -5.49
CA GLU A 143 4.74 -10.93 -5.16
C GLU A 143 5.91 -11.91 -5.03
N LEU A 144 5.94 -12.63 -3.91
CA LEU A 144 6.91 -13.68 -3.70
C LEU A 144 6.59 -14.88 -4.61
N PRO A 145 7.60 -15.58 -5.14
CA PRO A 145 7.35 -16.82 -5.86
C PRO A 145 6.55 -17.77 -4.98
N ALA A 146 5.47 -18.36 -5.52
CA ALA A 146 4.77 -19.43 -4.83
C ALA A 146 5.80 -20.50 -4.44
N GLY A 147 5.91 -20.78 -3.13
CA GLY A 147 6.85 -21.74 -2.58
C GLY A 147 6.75 -23.06 -3.35
N ARG A 148 7.90 -23.55 -3.82
CA ARG A 148 8.02 -24.81 -4.57
C ARG A 148 7.86 -26.01 -3.66
#